data_AF-A0A0A2T4T7-F1
#
_entry.id   AF-A0A0A2T4T7-F1
#
_cell.length_a   1.000
_cell.length_b   1.000
_cell.length_c   1.000
_cell.angle_alpha   90.00
_cell.angle_beta   90.00
_cell.angle_gamma   90.00
#
_symmetry.space_group_name_H-M   'P 1'
#
loop_
_entity.id
_entity.type
_entity.pdbx_description
1 polymer ?
#
loop_
_entity_poly.entity_id
_entity_poly.type
_entity_poly.pdbx_seq_one_letter_code
_entity_poly.pdbx_strand_id
1 'polypeptide(L)'
;MTNFTYLDNILEMDFSQMRRKPVLEGMTATDEAISYFIDNFNSFFAQFKKRPSEKDLATYRVYLEKILLQINKSEYEYFLSCYSTQYSDLSEKEIQNMAHSNCLRSIKDIPTRIQYWARAKTWGDSIRNPQEHKKAIDSLNQWSKWIYANTGVFFQCPAQGDIEKDSNQNPDQLPKINW
;
A
#
# COMPACT_ATOMS: atom_id res chain seq x y z
N MET A 1 -12.43 26.08 -1.03
CA MET A 1 -12.25 25.20 0.14
C MET A 1 -11.86 23.84 -0.40
N THR A 2 -10.84 23.20 0.19
CA THR A 2 -10.35 21.89 -0.25
C THR A 2 -11.43 20.83 -0.08
N ASN A 3 -11.67 20.03 -1.10
CA ASN A 3 -12.60 18.93 -1.05
C ASN A 3 -11.90 17.65 -0.56
N PHE A 4 -12.24 17.22 0.65
CA PHE A 4 -11.73 15.98 1.26
C PHE A 4 -12.66 14.77 1.05
N THR A 5 -13.80 14.94 0.36
CA THR A 5 -14.76 13.84 0.14
C THR A 5 -14.14 12.66 -0.61
N TYR A 6 -13.15 12.90 -1.46
CA TYR A 6 -12.43 11.81 -2.13
C TYR A 6 -11.66 10.92 -1.14
N LEU A 7 -11.17 11.47 -0.04
CA LEU A 7 -10.53 10.66 1.01
C LEU A 7 -11.57 10.04 1.94
N ASP A 8 -12.71 10.71 2.17
CA ASP A 8 -13.86 10.10 2.85
C ASP A 8 -14.34 8.86 2.08
N ASN A 9 -14.51 8.98 0.76
CA ASN A 9 -14.87 7.89 -0.14
C ASN A 9 -13.93 6.69 -0.03
N ILE A 10 -12.61 6.92 0.13
CA ILE A 10 -11.64 5.85 0.36
C ILE A 10 -11.92 5.18 1.70
N LEU A 11 -12.14 5.95 2.76
CA LEU A 11 -12.42 5.42 4.10
C LEU A 11 -13.74 4.64 4.19
N GLU A 12 -14.70 4.95 3.33
CA GLU A 12 -16.01 4.29 3.27
C GLU A 12 -16.00 2.99 2.44
N MET A 13 -14.91 2.67 1.74
CA MET A 13 -14.86 1.45 0.94
C MET A 13 -14.78 0.18 1.80
N ASP A 14 -15.22 -0.93 1.22
CA ASP A 14 -14.93 -2.26 1.76
C ASP A 14 -13.47 -2.66 1.47
N PHE A 15 -12.58 -2.41 2.43
CA PHE A 15 -11.16 -2.76 2.30
C PHE A 15 -10.91 -4.27 2.17
N SER A 16 -11.86 -5.15 2.52
CA SER A 16 -11.68 -6.59 2.27
C SER A 16 -11.54 -6.90 0.77
N GLN A 17 -12.06 -6.05 -0.09
CA GLN A 17 -11.90 -6.16 -1.55
C GLN A 17 -10.43 -5.99 -2.01
N MET A 18 -9.56 -5.43 -1.16
CA MET A 18 -8.12 -5.34 -1.43
C MET A 18 -7.38 -6.68 -1.28
N ARG A 19 -8.03 -7.69 -0.72
CA ARG A 19 -7.51 -9.06 -0.50
C ARG A 19 -8.47 -10.13 -1.03
N ARG A 20 -9.11 -9.88 -2.18
CA ARG A 20 -10.18 -10.73 -2.72
C ARG A 20 -9.76 -11.64 -3.88
N LYS A 21 -8.78 -11.23 -4.68
CA LYS A 21 -8.40 -11.92 -5.93
C LYS A 21 -7.17 -12.80 -5.71
N PRO A 22 -7.26 -14.13 -5.87
CA PRO A 22 -6.12 -15.01 -5.71
C PRO A 22 -5.11 -14.79 -6.83
N VAL A 23 -3.84 -14.77 -6.45
CA VAL A 23 -2.67 -14.77 -7.32
C VAL A 23 -1.64 -15.77 -6.78
N LEU A 24 -0.55 -15.99 -7.52
CA LEU A 24 0.46 -16.97 -7.14
C LEU A 24 1.05 -16.72 -5.74
N GLU A 25 1.22 -15.44 -5.37
CA GLU A 25 1.84 -15.00 -4.12
C GLU A 25 0.82 -14.40 -3.13
N GLY A 26 -0.39 -14.96 -3.05
CA GLY A 26 -1.42 -14.59 -2.07
C GLY A 26 -2.67 -13.97 -2.69
N MET A 27 -3.29 -13.01 -2.00
CA MET A 27 -4.47 -12.30 -2.49
C MET A 27 -4.15 -10.84 -2.84
N THR A 28 -4.75 -10.34 -3.91
CA THR A 28 -4.67 -8.96 -4.42
C THR A 28 -6.05 -8.33 -4.48
N ALA A 29 -6.12 -7.04 -4.83
CA ALA A 29 -7.38 -6.33 -4.90
C ALA A 29 -8.25 -6.81 -6.08
N THR A 30 -9.57 -6.62 -6.00
CA THR A 30 -10.42 -6.65 -7.21
C THR A 30 -10.07 -5.48 -8.13
N ASP A 31 -10.42 -5.59 -9.42
CA ASP A 31 -10.12 -4.53 -10.40
C ASP A 31 -10.89 -3.24 -10.07
N GLU A 32 -12.12 -3.38 -9.55
CA GLU A 32 -12.98 -2.28 -9.14
C GLU A 32 -12.45 -1.57 -7.89
N ALA A 33 -12.04 -2.33 -6.87
CA ALA A 33 -11.58 -1.75 -5.61
C ALA A 33 -10.27 -0.97 -5.78
N ILE A 34 -9.30 -1.54 -6.51
CA ILE A 34 -8.02 -0.85 -6.74
C ILE A 34 -8.21 0.40 -7.62
N SER A 35 -9.07 0.34 -8.63
CA SER A 35 -9.37 1.50 -9.48
C SER A 35 -10.05 2.59 -8.65
N TYR A 36 -11.09 2.24 -7.89
CA TYR A 36 -11.79 3.19 -7.02
C TYR A 36 -10.86 3.87 -6.01
N PHE A 37 -9.97 3.10 -5.37
CA PHE A 37 -9.00 3.62 -4.42
C PHE A 37 -8.06 4.65 -5.07
N ILE A 38 -7.54 4.33 -6.26
CA ILE A 38 -6.55 5.15 -6.98
C ILE A 38 -7.19 6.38 -7.61
N ASP A 39 -8.37 6.23 -8.20
CA ASP A 39 -9.11 7.31 -8.84
C ASP A 39 -9.53 8.37 -7.82
N ASN A 40 -9.91 7.95 -6.60
CA ASN A 40 -10.18 8.89 -5.51
C ASN A 40 -8.91 9.63 -5.07
N PHE A 41 -7.75 8.96 -4.95
CA PHE A 41 -6.49 9.67 -4.68
C PHE A 41 -6.16 10.66 -5.79
N ASN A 42 -6.23 10.24 -7.05
CA ASN A 42 -5.94 11.11 -8.19
C ASN A 42 -6.91 12.29 -8.27
N SER A 43 -8.19 12.09 -7.96
CA SER A 43 -9.20 13.14 -7.90
C SER A 43 -8.94 14.11 -6.73
N PHE A 44 -8.55 13.60 -5.56
CA PHE A 44 -8.14 14.41 -4.44
C PHE A 44 -6.95 15.30 -4.79
N PHE A 45 -5.92 14.77 -5.45
CA PHE A 45 -4.74 15.56 -5.80
C PHE A 45 -4.96 16.52 -6.97
N ALA A 46 -5.85 16.18 -7.91
CA ALA A 46 -6.15 17.00 -9.09
C ALA A 46 -6.71 18.40 -8.75
N GLN A 47 -7.28 18.59 -7.55
CA GLN A 47 -7.77 19.91 -7.13
C GLN A 47 -6.65 20.91 -6.81
N PHE A 48 -5.40 20.45 -6.66
CA PHE A 48 -4.26 21.29 -6.29
C PHE A 48 -3.37 21.61 -7.48
N LYS A 49 -3.40 22.87 -7.94
CA LYS A 49 -2.48 23.39 -8.98
C LYS A 49 -1.17 23.93 -8.40
N LYS A 50 -1.10 24.09 -7.07
CA LYS A 50 0.03 24.64 -6.31
C LYS A 50 0.13 23.88 -4.98
N ARG A 51 1.20 24.14 -4.22
CA ARG A 51 1.35 23.61 -2.86
C ARG A 51 0.08 23.92 -2.02
N PRO A 52 -0.49 22.92 -1.33
CA PRO A 52 -1.64 23.10 -0.43
C PRO A 52 -1.27 23.94 0.80
N SER A 53 -2.27 24.41 1.54
CA SER A 53 -2.01 25.13 2.80
C SER A 53 -1.53 24.18 3.90
N GLU A 54 -0.87 24.71 4.93
CA GLU A 54 -0.45 23.90 6.10
C GLU A 54 -1.66 23.27 6.81
N LYS A 55 -2.82 23.93 6.80
CA LYS A 55 -4.08 23.36 7.31
C LYS A 55 -4.50 22.15 6.48
N ASP A 56 -4.45 22.23 5.15
CA ASP A 56 -4.80 21.10 4.28
C ASP A 56 -3.82 19.94 4.45
N LEU A 57 -2.52 20.22 4.62
CA LEU A 57 -1.49 19.21 4.88
C LEU A 57 -1.75 18.48 6.21
N ALA A 58 -2.09 19.23 7.27
CA ALA A 58 -2.43 18.65 8.56
C ALA A 58 -3.70 17.78 8.48
N THR A 59 -4.75 18.25 7.80
CA THR A 59 -5.98 17.48 7.59
C THR A 59 -5.72 16.21 6.77
N TYR A 60 -4.97 16.33 5.67
CA TYR A 60 -4.58 15.19 4.84
C TYR A 60 -3.80 14.13 5.61
N ARG A 61 -2.88 14.54 6.50
CA ARG A 61 -2.14 13.60 7.36
C ARG A 61 -3.11 12.78 8.23
N VAL A 62 -4.11 13.42 8.84
CA VAL A 62 -5.13 12.72 9.64
C VAL A 62 -5.90 11.71 8.78
N TYR A 63 -6.21 12.04 7.53
CA TYR A 63 -6.82 11.10 6.59
C TYR A 63 -5.92 9.90 6.28
N LEU A 64 -4.63 10.11 6.02
CA LEU A 64 -3.70 9.01 5.79
C LEU A 64 -3.53 8.11 7.02
N GLU A 65 -3.57 8.67 8.24
CA GLU A 65 -3.57 7.88 9.48
C GLU A 65 -4.82 7.00 9.57
N LYS A 66 -5.99 7.52 9.20
CA LYS A 66 -7.24 6.73 9.14
C LYS A 66 -7.19 5.66 8.05
N ILE A 67 -6.66 5.98 6.87
CA ILE A 67 -6.52 5.02 5.75
C ILE A 67 -5.57 3.90 6.15
N LEU A 68 -4.45 4.21 6.81
CA LEU A 68 -3.51 3.23 7.36
C LEU A 68 -4.21 2.24 8.30
N LEU A 69 -5.08 2.72 9.18
CA LEU A 69 -5.84 1.87 10.09
C LEU A 69 -6.78 0.91 9.34
N GLN A 70 -7.46 1.38 8.30
CA GLN A 70 -8.33 0.52 7.48
C GLN A 70 -7.53 -0.54 6.70
N ILE A 71 -6.39 -0.15 6.13
CA ILE A 71 -5.47 -1.08 5.47
C ILE A 71 -5.00 -2.15 6.47
N ASN A 72 -4.55 -1.75 7.66
CA ASN A 72 -4.05 -2.67 8.67
C ASN A 72 -5.13 -3.61 9.19
N LYS A 73 -6.38 -3.13 9.32
CA LYS A 73 -7.52 -3.99 9.67
C LYS A 73 -7.71 -5.10 8.62
N SER A 74 -7.76 -4.74 7.34
CA SER A 74 -7.92 -5.71 6.25
C SER A 74 -6.75 -6.70 6.17
N GLU A 75 -5.52 -6.21 6.31
CA GLU A 75 -4.32 -7.05 6.32
C GLU A 75 -4.30 -8.03 7.49
N TYR A 76 -4.62 -7.54 8.70
CA TYR A 76 -4.73 -8.37 9.88
C TYR A 76 -5.77 -9.47 9.72
N GLU A 77 -6.98 -9.12 9.26
CA GLU A 77 -8.07 -10.09 9.04
C GLU A 77 -7.68 -11.16 8.01
N TYR A 78 -7.03 -10.76 6.91
CA TYR A 78 -6.54 -11.67 5.89
C TYR A 78 -5.50 -12.66 6.45
N PHE A 79 -4.46 -12.15 7.12
CA PHE A 79 -3.40 -13.01 7.64
C PHE A 79 -3.87 -13.87 8.82
N LEU A 80 -4.75 -13.36 9.67
CA LEU A 80 -5.39 -14.14 10.71
C LEU A 80 -6.14 -15.34 10.10
N SER A 81 -6.94 -15.12 9.05
CA SER A 81 -7.63 -16.22 8.36
C SER A 81 -6.67 -17.23 7.73
N CYS A 82 -5.60 -16.76 7.08
CA CYS A 82 -4.59 -17.63 6.48
C CYS A 82 -3.91 -18.51 7.53
N TYR A 83 -3.40 -17.90 8.60
CA TYR A 83 -2.64 -18.60 9.63
C TYR A 83 -3.51 -19.53 10.49
N SER A 84 -4.74 -19.13 10.80
CA SER A 84 -5.70 -20.02 11.48
C SER A 84 -6.03 -21.28 10.68
N THR A 85 -5.91 -21.23 9.35
CA THR A 85 -6.15 -22.39 8.49
C THR A 85 -4.88 -23.23 8.30
N GLN A 86 -3.71 -22.58 8.24
CA GLN A 86 -2.42 -23.23 7.95
C GLN A 86 -1.72 -23.83 9.18
N TYR A 87 -1.92 -23.23 10.35
CA TYR A 87 -1.19 -23.57 11.58
C TYR A 87 -2.15 -23.96 12.69
N SER A 88 -2.80 -25.12 12.56
CA SER A 88 -3.78 -25.62 13.52
C SER A 88 -3.19 -26.02 14.88
N ASP A 89 -1.87 -26.16 14.95
CA ASP A 89 -1.10 -26.55 16.13
C ASP A 89 -0.64 -25.36 16.99
N LEU A 90 -0.69 -24.13 16.45
CA LEU A 90 -0.35 -22.92 17.19
C LEU A 90 -1.52 -22.41 18.03
N SER A 91 -1.21 -21.72 19.12
CA SER A 91 -2.23 -21.04 19.92
C SER A 91 -2.80 -19.83 19.18
N GLU A 92 -4.04 -19.46 19.51
CA GLU A 92 -4.69 -18.26 18.94
C GLU A 92 -3.82 -17.00 19.10
N LYS A 93 -3.17 -16.85 20.26
CA LYS A 93 -2.30 -15.70 20.53
C LYS A 93 -1.08 -15.65 19.61
N GLU A 94 -0.48 -16.79 19.28
CA GLU A 94 0.65 -16.86 18.35
C GLU A 94 0.21 -16.46 16.94
N ILE A 95 -0.94 -16.96 16.49
CA ILE A 95 -1.53 -16.62 15.19
C ILE A 95 -1.84 -15.12 15.12
N GLN A 96 -2.43 -14.54 16.16
CA GLN A 96 -2.71 -13.10 16.24
C GLN A 96 -1.42 -12.26 16.16
N ASN A 97 -0.36 -12.69 16.85
CA ASN A 97 0.95 -12.02 16.79
C ASN A 97 1.56 -12.08 15.38
N MET A 98 1.48 -13.24 14.72
CA MET A 98 1.93 -13.40 13.34
C MET A 98 1.13 -12.52 12.39
N ALA A 99 -0.19 -12.44 12.53
CA ALA A 99 -1.02 -11.55 11.73
C ALA A 99 -0.64 -10.08 11.95
N HIS A 100 -0.42 -9.67 13.20
CA HIS A 100 0.03 -8.31 13.54
C HIS A 100 1.36 -7.93 12.90
N SER A 101 2.28 -8.89 12.75
CA SER A 101 3.59 -8.63 12.14
C SER A 101 3.52 -8.17 10.68
N ASN A 102 2.38 -8.40 10.02
CA ASN A 102 2.14 -8.02 8.63
C ASN A 102 1.46 -6.65 8.45
N CYS A 103 1.06 -6.01 9.56
CA CYS A 103 0.54 -4.65 9.54
C CYS A 103 1.61 -3.65 9.10
N LEU A 104 1.19 -2.65 8.34
CA LEU A 104 2.03 -1.51 7.97
C LEU A 104 2.41 -0.73 9.23
N ARG A 105 3.69 -0.33 9.29
CA ARG A 105 4.24 0.41 10.45
C ARG A 105 3.96 1.90 10.36
N SER A 106 3.78 2.42 9.16
CA SER A 106 3.63 3.84 8.94
C SER A 106 2.87 4.16 7.65
N ILE A 107 2.46 5.42 7.54
CA ILE A 107 1.91 6.02 6.31
C ILE A 107 2.87 5.87 5.13
N LYS A 108 4.19 5.77 5.39
CA LYS A 108 5.21 5.61 4.37
C LYS A 108 5.19 4.21 3.70
N ASP A 109 4.40 3.29 4.22
CA ASP A 109 4.31 1.94 3.67
C ASP A 109 3.06 1.76 2.78
N ILE A 110 2.16 2.75 2.75
CA ILE A 110 0.90 2.70 2.01
C ILE A 110 1.12 2.49 0.50
N PRO A 111 2.00 3.25 -0.20
CA PRO A 111 2.28 3.05 -1.63
C PRO A 111 2.75 1.66 -2.01
N THR A 112 3.68 1.09 -1.25
CA THR A 112 4.16 -0.28 -1.49
C THR A 112 3.02 -1.28 -1.37
N ARG A 113 2.13 -1.09 -0.38
CA ARG A 113 0.94 -1.95 -0.21
C ARG A 113 -0.02 -1.83 -1.38
N ILE A 114 -0.28 -0.61 -1.86
CA ILE A 114 -1.15 -0.37 -3.01
C ILE A 114 -0.59 -1.03 -4.27
N GLN A 115 0.72 -0.89 -4.52
CA GLN A 115 1.38 -1.56 -5.65
C GLN A 115 1.28 -3.08 -5.55
N TYR A 116 1.50 -3.63 -4.36
CA TYR A 116 1.31 -5.06 -4.11
C TYR A 116 -0.12 -5.50 -4.46
N TRP A 117 -1.13 -4.75 -4.00
CA TRP A 117 -2.52 -5.07 -4.29
C TRP A 117 -2.87 -4.92 -5.76
N ALA A 118 -2.16 -4.11 -6.52
CA ALA A 118 -2.46 -3.81 -7.91
C ALA A 118 -1.78 -4.73 -8.94
N ARG A 119 -0.77 -5.51 -8.52
CA ARG A 119 0.00 -6.39 -9.41
C ARG A 119 -0.87 -7.49 -10.05
N ALA A 120 -0.42 -7.99 -11.20
CA ALA A 120 -1.13 -9.05 -11.93
C ALA A 120 -0.99 -10.43 -11.28
N LYS A 121 0.23 -10.91 -10.97
CA LYS A 121 0.43 -12.21 -10.32
C LYS A 121 1.54 -12.20 -9.26
N THR A 122 2.76 -11.82 -9.64
CA THR A 122 3.96 -11.83 -8.77
C THR A 122 4.53 -10.45 -8.55
N TRP A 123 5.46 -10.30 -7.61
CA TRP A 123 6.19 -9.03 -7.45
C TRP A 123 6.99 -8.72 -8.73
N GLY A 124 6.95 -7.46 -9.18
CA GLY A 124 7.57 -7.02 -10.44
C GLY A 124 6.70 -7.19 -11.70
N ASP A 125 5.54 -7.84 -11.60
CA ASP A 125 4.59 -7.92 -12.71
C ASP A 125 3.97 -6.56 -13.06
N SER A 126 3.33 -6.51 -14.23
CA SER A 126 2.51 -5.38 -14.64
C SER A 126 1.49 -5.01 -13.55
N ILE A 127 1.49 -3.73 -13.19
CA ILE A 127 0.48 -3.12 -12.33
C ILE A 127 -0.76 -2.81 -13.17
N ARG A 128 -1.94 -3.11 -12.64
CA ARG A 128 -3.22 -2.72 -13.25
C ARG A 128 -3.37 -1.19 -13.21
N ASN A 129 -3.80 -0.58 -14.31
CA ASN A 129 -3.86 0.88 -14.47
C ASN A 129 -2.55 1.59 -14.07
N PRO A 130 -1.42 1.24 -14.71
CA PRO A 130 -0.09 1.64 -14.24
C PRO A 130 0.13 3.16 -14.30
N GLN A 131 -0.48 3.85 -15.27
CA GLN A 131 -0.38 5.32 -15.39
C GLN A 131 -1.09 6.04 -14.24
N GLU A 132 -2.32 5.64 -13.92
CA GLU A 132 -3.07 6.22 -12.81
C GLU A 132 -2.41 5.91 -11.46
N HIS A 133 -1.84 4.70 -11.30
CA HIS A 133 -1.06 4.37 -10.13
C HIS A 133 0.17 5.26 -9.99
N LYS A 134 0.94 5.40 -11.07
CA LYS A 134 2.13 6.27 -11.07
C LYS A 134 1.77 7.69 -10.64
N LYS A 135 0.71 8.26 -11.21
CA LYS A 135 0.22 9.59 -10.85
C LYS A 135 -0.16 9.71 -9.37
N ALA A 136 -0.84 8.70 -8.82
CA ALA A 136 -1.22 8.67 -7.42
C ALA A 136 0.02 8.58 -6.51
N ILE A 137 0.95 7.68 -6.83
CA ILE A 137 2.19 7.48 -6.05
C ILE A 137 3.09 8.73 -6.12
N ASP A 138 3.22 9.36 -7.28
CA ASP A 138 3.99 10.59 -7.43
C ASP A 138 3.40 11.74 -6.60
N SER A 139 2.07 11.84 -6.55
CA SER A 139 1.37 12.82 -5.73
C SER A 139 1.52 12.53 -4.23
N LEU A 140 1.37 11.27 -3.82
CA LEU A 140 1.63 10.82 -2.45
C LEU A 140 3.06 11.19 -2.02
N ASN A 141 4.05 10.89 -2.86
CA ASN A 141 5.45 11.27 -2.66
C ASN A 141 5.64 12.77 -2.45
N GLN A 142 5.06 13.57 -3.34
CA GLN A 142 5.16 15.02 -3.29
C GLN A 142 4.57 15.58 -2.00
N TRP A 143 3.38 15.10 -1.61
CA TRP A 143 2.72 15.52 -0.39
C TRP A 143 3.47 15.07 0.87
N SER A 144 4.02 13.86 0.89
CA SER A 144 4.86 13.39 2.00
C SER A 144 6.10 14.26 2.20
N LYS A 145 6.72 14.76 1.13
CA LYS A 145 7.84 15.72 1.24
C LYS A 145 7.44 17.03 1.93
N TRP A 146 6.21 17.50 1.73
CA TRP A 146 5.72 18.70 2.40
C TRP A 146 5.39 18.47 3.88
N ILE A 147 4.92 17.26 4.24
CA ILE A 147 4.56 16.91 5.63
C ILE A 147 5.80 16.63 6.48
N TYR A 148 6.81 15.96 5.92
CA TYR A 148 7.95 15.42 6.67
C TYR A 148 9.28 16.07 6.27
N ALA A 149 9.26 17.33 5.82
CA ALA A 149 10.39 18.12 5.33
C ALA A 149 11.76 17.62 5.85
N ASN A 150 12.59 17.04 4.95
CA ASN A 150 13.97 16.52 5.11
C ASN A 150 14.24 15.00 5.01
N THR A 151 13.39 14.21 4.36
CA THR A 151 13.82 12.86 3.92
C THR A 151 13.51 12.68 2.43
N GLY A 152 14.36 11.96 1.69
CA GLY A 152 14.43 11.93 0.21
C GLY A 152 13.17 11.47 -0.54
N VAL A 153 13.33 10.74 -1.65
CA VAL A 153 12.18 10.10 -2.31
C VAL A 153 11.61 9.06 -1.33
N PHE A 154 10.34 9.20 -0.93
CA PHE A 154 9.71 8.35 0.09
C PHE A 154 9.22 7.02 -0.48
N PHE A 155 8.74 7.04 -1.71
CA PHE A 155 8.13 5.89 -2.37
C PHE A 155 8.76 5.70 -3.74
N GLN A 156 9.22 4.50 -4.04
CA GLN A 156 9.61 4.12 -5.40
C GLN A 156 8.42 3.41 -6.04
N CYS A 157 7.95 3.95 -7.18
CA CYS A 157 7.13 3.18 -8.10
C CYS A 157 8.10 2.40 -8.97
N PRO A 158 8.07 1.06 -9.01
CA PRO A 158 8.85 0.32 -10.00
C PRO A 158 8.35 0.79 -11.37
N ALA A 159 9.18 1.55 -12.08
CA ALA A 159 8.87 1.97 -13.42
C ALA A 159 8.71 0.71 -14.28
N GLN A 160 7.64 0.65 -15.07
CA GLN A 160 7.58 -0.26 -16.21
C GLN A 160 8.76 0.09 -17.13
N GLY A 161 9.88 -0.63 -17.01
CA GLY A 161 11.04 -0.39 -17.88
C GLY A 161 12.41 -0.86 -17.37
N ASP A 162 12.68 -0.94 -16.06
CA ASP A 162 14.04 -1.23 -15.58
C ASP A 162 14.23 -2.70 -15.16
N ILE A 163 13.78 -3.63 -16.02
CA ILE A 163 14.29 -5.01 -16.01
C ILE A 163 15.14 -5.18 -17.27
N GLU A 164 16.27 -4.49 -17.32
CA GLU A 164 17.42 -5.02 -18.03
C GLU A 164 18.58 -5.18 -17.05
N LYS A 165 18.82 -6.46 -16.73
CA LYS A 165 20.07 -7.04 -16.24
C LYS A 165 20.51 -6.64 -14.83
N ASP A 166 20.09 -7.47 -13.87
CA ASP A 166 21.07 -8.01 -12.92
C ASP A 166 20.78 -9.47 -12.56
N SER A 167 20.67 -10.31 -13.60
CA SER A 167 20.71 -11.76 -13.45
C SER A 167 22.16 -12.24 -13.28
N ASN A 168 22.79 -11.82 -12.18
CA ASN A 168 24.10 -12.32 -11.74
C ASN A 168 24.35 -12.18 -10.22
N GLN A 169 23.32 -12.40 -9.39
CA GLN A 169 23.54 -12.66 -7.96
C GLN A 169 23.18 -14.10 -7.61
N ASN A 170 24.25 -14.84 -7.33
CA ASN A 170 24.33 -16.22 -6.91
C ASN A 170 23.42 -16.50 -5.67
N PRO A 171 22.55 -17.54 -5.68
CA PRO A 171 21.58 -17.77 -4.60
C PRO A 171 22.15 -18.27 -3.26
N ASP A 172 23.48 -18.34 -3.09
CA ASP A 172 24.12 -19.03 -1.95
C ASP A 172 24.70 -18.12 -0.84
N GLN A 173 24.17 -16.92 -0.62
CA GLN A 173 24.57 -16.09 0.53
C GLN A 173 23.38 -15.56 1.32
N LEU A 174 22.77 -16.45 2.11
CA LEU A 174 21.98 -16.03 3.28
C LEU A 174 22.94 -15.66 4.42
N PRO A 175 22.81 -14.47 5.05
CA PRO A 175 23.63 -14.11 6.20
C PRO A 175 23.29 -15.02 7.40
N LYS A 176 24.33 -15.63 7.99
CA LYS A 176 24.24 -16.37 9.26
C LYS A 176 23.83 -15.41 10.37
N ILE A 177 22.68 -15.65 10.97
CA ILE A 177 22.27 -15.02 12.23
C ILE A 177 22.76 -15.95 13.34
N ASN A 178 23.73 -15.49 14.14
CA ASN A 178 24.13 -16.17 15.37
C ASN A 178 23.14 -15.79 16.47
N TRP A 179 22.62 -16.81 17.16
CA TRP A 179 21.93 -16.70 18.44
C TRP A 179 22.91 -16.32 19.55
#